data_AF-S7TNF9-F1
#
_entry.id   AF-S7TNF9-F1
#
_cell.length_a   1.000
_cell.length_b   1.000
_cell.length_c   1.000
_cell.angle_alpha   90.00
_cell.angle_beta   90.00
_cell.angle_gamma   90.00
#
_symmetry.space_group_name_H-M   'P 1'
#
loop_
_entity.id
_entity.type
_entity.pdbx_description
1 polymer ?
#
loop_
_entity_poly.entity_id
_entity_poly.type
_entity_poly.pdbx_seq_one_letter_code
_entity_poly.pdbx_strand_id
1 'polypeptide(L)'
;MARPARTISVIVIVAAVSWLAFYLGGKFMHRHKAEELAVQQEQASPSAPVNPGGPSVVVPAPPPPAAGQAGAGGAVGAPGEQAKKPVSEDSVVPSAFFRDLARYCVAQFQPAHTRRNPGDRPANGLSVSRLNARFGLDENAFGKSHQGAESMRRHILSYVFQPGFVPYLYNNYADLFLDQLREAVADAHRDYKTAKGYSSEPLHADDAAAMLHQDSALAAEAGKILAAVSSSKEITARVAAEQAAAAKVAAAYERVWAAADKNQLGPEADAIIRLAVADREAARNGVIRAVLAKTGPLPLEDDEVFYIATWGARRANTPGQSEGLAAAAKSLTDLSGKLAGLAEEYASGQGAAPSSAPAQPDKTQGAGG
;
A
#
# COMPACT_ATOMS: atom_id res chain seq x y z
N MET A 1 -8.28 14.69 34.34
CA MET A 1 -7.18 13.70 34.27
C MET A 1 -7.81 12.36 33.88
N ALA A 2 -7.28 11.53 32.97
CA ALA A 2 -6.06 11.62 32.16
C ALA A 2 -6.27 10.99 30.75
N ARG A 3 -5.27 11.14 29.87
CA ARG A 3 -5.07 10.39 28.59
C ARG A 3 -4.14 9.20 28.87
N PRO A 4 -4.17 8.05 28.13
CA PRO A 4 -3.60 7.99 26.76
C PRO A 4 -4.15 6.92 25.75
N ALA A 5 -3.66 7.04 24.50
CA ALA A 5 -3.52 6.05 23.39
C ALA A 5 -4.79 5.37 22.75
N ARG A 6 -4.97 5.15 21.42
CA ARG A 6 -4.15 5.02 20.15
C ARG A 6 -3.57 3.59 19.88
N THR A 7 -3.50 2.96 18.67
CA THR A 7 -3.86 3.30 17.23
C THR A 7 -3.63 2.13 16.18
N ILE A 8 -4.28 2.17 14.98
CA ILE A 8 -3.85 1.85 13.55
C ILE A 8 -3.42 0.39 13.13
N SER A 9 -3.63 -0.25 11.93
CA SER A 9 -4.17 0.01 10.52
C SER A 9 -3.17 0.13 9.32
N VAL A 10 -3.23 -0.48 8.10
CA VAL A 10 -4.09 -1.46 7.32
C VAL A 10 -3.24 -2.73 6.86
N ILE A 11 -3.41 -3.60 5.80
CA ILE A 11 -2.73 -4.97 5.58
C ILE A 11 -1.94 -5.35 4.23
N VAL A 12 -0.69 -5.92 4.23
CA VAL A 12 0.28 -5.84 3.05
C VAL A 12 1.46 -6.82 2.83
N ILE A 13 2.17 -6.68 1.68
CA ILE A 13 3.17 -7.57 1.08
C ILE A 13 4.57 -7.62 1.75
N VAL A 14 4.96 -6.69 2.64
CA VAL A 14 6.32 -6.68 3.27
C VAL A 14 6.69 -8.06 3.84
N ALA A 15 5.76 -8.71 4.53
CA ALA A 15 5.98 -10.00 5.17
C ALA A 15 6.58 -11.05 4.21
N ALA A 16 6.00 -11.33 3.04
CA ALA A 16 6.33 -12.56 2.30
C ALA A 16 7.73 -12.62 1.62
N VAL A 17 8.63 -11.65 1.82
CA VAL A 17 10.07 -11.78 1.49
C VAL A 17 10.95 -11.31 2.66
N SER A 18 10.58 -10.25 3.38
CA SER A 18 11.27 -9.89 4.63
C SER A 18 11.17 -11.02 5.66
N TRP A 19 10.07 -11.78 5.69
CA TRP A 19 9.87 -12.99 6.49
C TRP A 19 10.57 -14.21 5.91
N LEU A 20 10.95 -14.27 4.62
CA LEU A 20 11.84 -15.37 4.20
C LEU A 20 13.25 -15.13 4.78
N ALA A 21 13.73 -13.89 4.77
CA ALA A 21 14.97 -13.51 5.46
C ALA A 21 14.85 -13.60 7.00
N PHE A 22 13.72 -13.21 7.58
CA PHE A 22 13.49 -13.14 9.04
C PHE A 22 12.95 -14.43 9.66
N TYR A 23 12.47 -15.40 8.87
CA TYR A 23 12.19 -16.77 9.32
C TYR A 23 13.45 -17.65 9.24
N LEU A 24 14.32 -17.41 8.24
CA LEU A 24 15.66 -18.01 8.19
C LEU A 24 16.56 -17.44 9.30
N GLY A 25 16.64 -16.11 9.46
CA GLY A 25 17.39 -15.46 10.56
C GLY A 25 16.65 -15.39 11.91
N GLY A 26 15.41 -15.90 11.99
CA GLY A 26 14.50 -15.69 13.12
C GLY A 26 14.90 -16.35 14.42
N LYS A 27 15.87 -17.28 14.38
CA LYS A 27 16.44 -17.91 15.58
C LYS A 27 17.54 -17.08 16.24
N PHE A 28 18.19 -16.16 15.52
CA PHE A 28 19.42 -15.52 16.02
C PHE A 28 19.17 -14.39 17.02
N MET A 29 18.17 -13.53 16.79
CA MET A 29 17.85 -12.43 17.73
C MET A 29 17.28 -12.90 19.07
N HIS A 30 16.83 -14.17 19.16
CA HIS A 30 16.38 -14.75 20.42
C HIS A 30 17.47 -15.46 21.23
N ARG A 31 18.62 -15.84 20.67
CA ARG A 31 19.69 -16.48 21.47
C ARG A 31 20.35 -15.51 22.44
N HIS A 32 21.02 -14.46 21.94
CA HIS A 32 21.71 -13.51 22.82
C HIS A 32 20.80 -12.89 23.89
N LYS A 33 19.55 -12.56 23.54
CA LYS A 33 18.60 -12.00 24.52
C LYS A 33 17.96 -13.04 25.44
N ALA A 34 17.89 -14.31 25.05
CA ALA A 34 17.45 -15.37 25.97
C ALA A 34 18.58 -15.87 26.87
N GLU A 35 19.86 -15.80 26.46
CA GLU A 35 20.99 -16.11 27.34
C GLU A 35 21.20 -15.00 28.38
N GLU A 36 21.14 -13.73 27.97
CA GLU A 36 21.21 -12.57 28.86
C GLU A 36 20.03 -12.54 29.87
N LEU A 37 18.85 -13.06 29.50
CA LEU A 37 17.70 -13.21 30.40
C LEU A 37 17.69 -14.54 31.18
N ALA A 38 18.17 -15.66 30.63
CA ALA A 38 18.18 -16.95 31.34
C ALA A 38 19.08 -16.90 32.58
N VAL A 39 20.24 -16.24 32.48
CA VAL A 39 21.13 -15.99 33.63
C VAL A 39 20.45 -15.16 34.73
N GLN A 40 19.39 -14.40 34.42
CA GLN A 40 18.55 -13.69 35.42
C GLN A 40 17.27 -14.45 35.80
N GLN A 41 16.83 -15.45 35.03
CA GLN A 41 15.54 -16.12 35.19
C GLN A 41 15.64 -17.57 35.70
N GLU A 42 16.86 -18.10 35.92
CA GLU A 42 17.11 -19.37 36.63
C GLU A 42 16.81 -19.30 38.16
N GLN A 43 15.91 -18.40 38.57
CA GLN A 43 15.32 -18.33 39.92
C GLN A 43 13.77 -18.32 39.94
N ALA A 44 13.10 -18.91 38.93
CA ALA A 44 11.70 -19.33 39.08
C ALA A 44 11.28 -20.47 38.11
N SER A 45 10.74 -21.55 38.67
CA SER A 45 9.97 -22.64 38.00
C SER A 45 8.64 -22.84 38.79
N PRO A 46 7.62 -23.62 38.35
CA PRO A 46 7.54 -24.52 37.16
C PRO A 46 6.22 -24.51 36.32
N SER A 47 6.34 -24.91 35.05
CA SER A 47 5.54 -25.88 34.25
C SER A 47 3.98 -25.92 34.15
N ALA A 48 3.52 -25.91 32.87
CA ALA A 48 2.51 -26.81 32.23
C ALA A 48 0.99 -26.64 32.56
N PRO A 49 0.02 -27.25 31.79
CA PRO A 49 0.12 -28.13 30.61
C PRO A 49 -0.72 -27.69 29.36
N VAL A 50 -0.91 -28.60 28.39
CA VAL A 50 -1.59 -28.42 27.08
C VAL A 50 -2.83 -29.33 26.95
N ASN A 51 -3.85 -28.95 26.16
CA ASN A 51 -4.76 -29.91 25.50
C ASN A 51 -5.41 -29.33 24.21
N PRO A 52 -5.88 -30.16 23.24
CA PRO A 52 -6.28 -29.71 21.90
C PRO A 52 -7.79 -29.73 21.59
N GLY A 53 -8.19 -29.09 20.49
CA GLY A 53 -9.52 -29.23 19.87
C GLY A 53 -9.61 -28.55 18.49
N GLY A 54 -10.25 -29.21 17.51
CA GLY A 54 -10.64 -28.61 16.21
C GLY A 54 -11.92 -27.76 16.31
N PRO A 55 -12.46 -27.22 15.19
CA PRO A 55 -12.84 -28.06 14.03
C PRO A 55 -12.55 -27.46 12.64
N SER A 56 -12.92 -28.21 11.60
CA SER A 56 -12.82 -27.84 10.17
C SER A 56 -13.71 -26.66 9.77
N VAL A 57 -13.26 -25.87 8.79
CA VAL A 57 -14.08 -24.84 8.11
C VAL A 57 -14.50 -25.35 6.74
N VAL A 58 -15.79 -25.26 6.43
CA VAL A 58 -16.36 -25.57 5.11
C VAL A 58 -16.28 -24.35 4.20
N VAL A 59 -15.85 -24.52 2.96
CA VAL A 59 -15.81 -23.45 1.94
C VAL A 59 -17.15 -23.42 1.18
N PRO A 60 -17.90 -22.32 1.17
CA PRO A 60 -19.10 -22.18 0.33
C PRO A 60 -18.75 -22.13 -1.16
N ALA A 61 -19.56 -22.76 -2.01
CA ALA A 61 -19.46 -22.62 -3.46
C ALA A 61 -20.03 -21.26 -3.92
N PRO A 62 -19.54 -20.68 -5.05
CA PRO A 62 -20.02 -19.40 -5.55
C PRO A 62 -21.46 -19.50 -6.09
N PRO A 63 -22.26 -18.41 -6.00
CA PRO A 63 -23.60 -18.36 -6.57
C PRO A 63 -23.57 -18.30 -8.11
N PRO A 64 -24.59 -18.84 -8.80
CA PRO A 64 -24.70 -18.74 -10.25
C PRO A 64 -25.05 -17.30 -10.71
N PRO A 65 -24.72 -16.92 -11.96
CA PRO A 65 -25.06 -15.61 -12.50
C PRO A 65 -26.58 -15.41 -12.59
N ALA A 66 -27.06 -14.24 -12.16
CA ALA A 66 -28.49 -13.92 -12.17
C ALA A 66 -29.03 -13.78 -13.61
N ALA A 67 -30.02 -14.61 -13.95
CA ALA A 67 -30.81 -14.43 -15.16
C ALA A 67 -31.69 -13.17 -15.01
N GLY A 68 -31.70 -12.30 -16.03
CA GLY A 68 -32.44 -11.05 -15.98
C GLY A 68 -33.96 -11.26 -16.00
N GLN A 69 -34.68 -10.46 -15.21
CA GLN A 69 -36.12 -10.27 -15.36
C GLN A 69 -36.39 -8.85 -15.87
N ALA A 70 -37.13 -8.77 -16.97
CA ALA A 70 -37.60 -7.49 -17.50
C ALA A 70 -38.88 -7.07 -16.76
N GLY A 71 -38.90 -5.85 -16.21
CA GLY A 71 -40.08 -5.21 -15.65
C GLY A 71 -40.26 -3.84 -16.29
N ALA A 72 -41.32 -3.66 -17.09
CA ALA A 72 -41.60 -2.39 -17.75
C ALA A 72 -42.45 -1.48 -16.85
N GLY A 73 -42.05 -0.22 -16.72
CA GLY A 73 -42.79 0.81 -15.99
C GLY A 73 -42.18 2.18 -16.29
N GLY A 74 -42.80 2.94 -17.19
CA GLY A 74 -42.26 4.20 -17.68
C GLY A 74 -42.71 5.42 -16.88
N ALA A 75 -41.79 6.34 -16.62
CA ALA A 75 -42.08 7.73 -16.26
C ALA A 75 -41.05 8.62 -16.96
N VAL A 76 -41.51 9.66 -17.67
CA VAL A 76 -40.63 10.62 -18.37
C VAL A 76 -40.41 11.83 -17.44
N GLY A 77 -39.15 12.13 -17.15
CA GLY A 77 -38.72 13.24 -16.30
C GLY A 77 -37.48 13.94 -16.85
N ALA A 78 -37.31 15.21 -16.46
CA ALA A 78 -36.30 16.13 -16.97
C ALA A 78 -34.83 15.62 -16.88
N PRO A 79 -33.88 16.19 -17.66
CA PRO A 79 -32.46 15.85 -17.61
C PRO A 79 -31.82 16.33 -16.29
N GLY A 80 -32.08 15.60 -15.22
CA GLY A 80 -31.45 15.78 -13.92
C GLY A 80 -30.03 15.23 -13.90
N GLU A 81 -29.20 15.91 -13.12
CA GLU A 81 -27.95 15.46 -12.50
C GLU A 81 -27.79 13.93 -12.43
N GLN A 82 -26.69 13.41 -12.98
CA GLN A 82 -26.42 11.97 -13.03
C GLN A 82 -26.29 11.41 -11.61
N ALA A 83 -27.38 10.83 -11.09
CA ALA A 83 -27.41 10.22 -9.77
C ALA A 83 -26.28 9.19 -9.63
N LYS A 84 -25.31 9.48 -8.75
CA LYS A 84 -24.15 8.61 -8.52
C LYS A 84 -24.66 7.20 -8.22
N LYS A 85 -24.28 6.24 -9.09
CA LYS A 85 -24.67 4.83 -8.97
C LYS A 85 -24.35 4.37 -7.54
N PRO A 86 -25.32 3.83 -6.77
CA PRO A 86 -25.06 3.40 -5.41
C PRO A 86 -23.96 2.33 -5.42
N VAL A 87 -22.89 2.59 -4.67
CA VAL A 87 -21.77 1.67 -4.54
C VAL A 87 -22.28 0.41 -3.83
N SER A 88 -22.25 -0.72 -4.53
CA SER A 88 -22.52 -2.03 -3.91
C SER A 88 -21.32 -2.36 -3.03
N GLU A 89 -21.52 -2.39 -1.71
CA GLU A 89 -20.44 -2.67 -0.78
C GLU A 89 -19.95 -4.11 -0.95
N ASP A 90 -18.64 -4.26 -1.15
CA ASP A 90 -17.95 -5.52 -1.33
C ASP A 90 -17.69 -6.20 0.01
N SER A 91 -17.90 -7.51 0.09
CA SER A 91 -17.77 -8.27 1.34
C SER A 91 -16.33 -8.51 1.78
N VAL A 92 -15.34 -8.20 0.95
CA VAL A 92 -13.90 -8.37 1.22
C VAL A 92 -13.15 -7.04 1.17
N VAL A 93 -13.60 -6.05 0.38
CA VAL A 93 -12.90 -4.77 0.13
C VAL A 93 -13.84 -3.57 0.43
N PRO A 94 -14.06 -3.18 1.69
CA PRO A 94 -15.07 -2.21 2.05
C PRO A 94 -14.71 -0.78 1.64
N SER A 95 -15.72 0.04 1.35
CA SER A 95 -15.67 1.47 1.05
C SER A 95 -14.78 2.28 2.00
N ALA A 96 -14.77 1.90 3.29
CA ALA A 96 -13.97 2.55 4.33
C ALA A 96 -12.45 2.49 4.08
N PHE A 97 -11.95 1.48 3.35
CA PHE A 97 -10.55 1.40 2.95
C PHE A 97 -10.14 2.56 2.03
N PHE A 98 -10.98 2.87 1.03
CA PHE A 98 -10.68 3.93 0.05
C PHE A 98 -10.63 5.32 0.70
N ARG A 99 -11.41 5.55 1.76
CA ARG A 99 -11.33 6.77 2.59
C ARG A 99 -10.01 6.89 3.35
N ASP A 100 -9.52 5.80 3.95
CA ASP A 100 -8.24 5.80 4.66
C ASP A 100 -7.06 5.93 3.67
N LEU A 101 -7.17 5.30 2.50
CA LEU A 101 -6.23 5.43 1.38
C LEU A 101 -6.11 6.88 0.90
N ALA A 102 -7.24 7.52 0.57
CA ALA A 102 -7.29 8.92 0.13
C ALA A 102 -6.67 9.87 1.17
N ARG A 103 -7.05 9.72 2.44
CA ARG A 103 -6.49 10.50 3.55
C ARG A 103 -5.00 10.23 3.77
N TYR A 104 -4.51 9.03 3.49
CA TYR A 104 -3.07 8.73 3.58
C TYR A 104 -2.26 9.36 2.46
N CYS A 105 -2.74 9.33 1.20
CA CYS A 105 -2.10 10.02 0.08
C CYS A 105 -1.93 11.51 0.41
N VAL A 106 -3.03 12.18 0.79
CA VAL A 106 -3.00 13.59 1.20
C VAL A 106 -2.09 13.80 2.42
N ALA A 107 -2.00 12.86 3.35
CA ALA A 107 -1.09 12.97 4.50
C ALA A 107 0.40 12.77 4.15
N GLN A 108 0.74 12.12 3.03
CA GLN A 108 2.13 11.99 2.57
C GLN A 108 2.66 13.27 1.91
N PHE A 109 1.78 14.11 1.35
CA PHE A 109 2.18 15.35 0.68
C PHE A 109 2.61 16.47 1.63
N GLN A 110 3.81 17.02 1.43
CA GLN A 110 4.35 18.17 2.14
C GLN A 110 4.61 19.33 1.15
N PRO A 111 3.70 20.32 1.06
CA PRO A 111 3.90 21.53 0.26
C PRO A 111 5.22 22.26 0.52
N ALA A 112 5.65 23.02 -0.48
CA ALA A 112 6.77 23.96 -0.32
C ALA A 112 6.48 25.00 0.77
N HIS A 113 7.53 25.57 1.34
CA HIS A 113 7.45 26.64 2.36
C HIS A 113 6.55 26.35 3.58
N THR A 114 6.34 25.08 3.94
CA THR A 114 5.60 24.70 5.16
C THR A 114 6.52 24.41 6.33
N ARG A 115 5.97 24.40 7.55
CA ARG A 115 6.71 24.01 8.78
C ARG A 115 7.36 22.62 8.70
N ARG A 116 6.80 21.71 7.88
CA ARG A 116 7.32 20.35 7.67
C ARG A 116 8.23 20.21 6.45
N ASN A 117 8.10 21.09 5.47
CA ASN A 117 8.97 21.19 4.31
C ASN A 117 9.25 22.67 4.01
N PRO A 118 10.28 23.28 4.64
CA PRO A 118 10.53 24.71 4.55
C PRO A 118 11.22 25.14 3.23
N GLY A 119 11.56 24.19 2.36
CA GLY A 119 12.23 24.43 1.08
C GLY A 119 11.27 24.83 -0.05
N ASP A 120 11.86 25.11 -1.22
CA ASP A 120 11.18 25.77 -2.35
C ASP A 120 10.52 24.78 -3.34
N ARG A 121 10.37 23.50 -2.95
CA ARG A 121 9.74 22.46 -3.77
C ARG A 121 8.83 21.58 -2.90
N PRO A 122 7.64 21.18 -3.38
CA PRO A 122 6.81 20.21 -2.69
C PRO A 122 7.49 18.83 -2.69
N ALA A 123 7.22 18.05 -1.65
CA ALA A 123 7.72 16.69 -1.51
C ALA A 123 6.56 15.75 -1.16
N ASN A 124 6.36 14.71 -1.99
CA ASN A 124 5.40 13.66 -1.69
C ASN A 124 6.10 12.45 -1.09
N GLY A 125 5.66 12.02 0.09
CA GLY A 125 6.14 10.81 0.74
C GLY A 125 5.52 9.52 0.23
N LEU A 126 4.64 9.56 -0.78
CA LEU A 126 3.96 8.38 -1.30
C LEU A 126 4.88 7.52 -2.19
N SER A 127 4.82 6.21 -1.99
CA SER A 127 5.44 5.20 -2.85
C SER A 127 4.60 3.93 -2.78
N VAL A 128 4.71 3.01 -3.74
CA VAL A 128 4.05 1.70 -3.62
C VAL A 128 4.63 0.94 -2.43
N SER A 129 5.92 1.07 -2.10
CA SER A 129 6.53 0.48 -0.88
C SER A 129 5.98 1.04 0.44
N ARG A 130 5.53 2.30 0.50
CA ARG A 130 4.93 2.94 1.69
C ARG A 130 3.41 2.84 1.76
N LEU A 131 2.71 2.98 0.64
CA LEU A 131 1.32 2.52 0.49
C LEU A 131 1.23 1.08 0.95
N ASN A 132 2.21 0.26 0.58
CA ASN A 132 2.39 -1.05 1.12
C ASN A 132 2.59 -0.96 2.66
N ALA A 133 3.71 -0.46 3.18
CA ALA A 133 4.00 -0.49 4.63
C ALA A 133 2.92 0.12 5.57
N ARG A 134 2.24 1.21 5.20
CA ARG A 134 1.12 1.79 5.96
C ARG A 134 -0.12 0.92 5.88
N PHE A 135 -0.51 0.51 4.68
CA PHE A 135 -1.60 -0.43 4.54
C PHE A 135 -1.06 -1.85 4.78
N GLY A 136 -0.27 -2.01 5.88
CA GLY A 136 0.77 -2.99 6.28
C GLY A 136 0.41 -4.31 6.99
N LEU A 137 -0.12 -4.21 8.21
CA LEU A 137 -0.38 -5.27 9.19
C LEU A 137 -1.67 -4.97 10.03
N ASP A 138 -2.87 -5.07 9.46
CA ASP A 138 -4.14 -4.77 10.15
C ASP A 138 -5.24 -5.77 9.88
N GLU A 139 -6.12 -5.89 10.85
CA GLU A 139 -7.23 -6.83 10.90
C GLU A 139 -8.57 -6.08 11.05
N ASN A 140 -8.56 -4.73 11.05
CA ASN A 140 -9.75 -3.89 11.18
C ASN A 140 -10.32 -3.44 9.84
N ALA A 141 -9.49 -2.92 8.92
CA ALA A 141 -9.96 -2.35 7.65
C ALA A 141 -10.54 -3.37 6.64
N PHE A 142 -10.37 -4.67 6.89
CA PHE A 142 -10.92 -5.76 6.07
C PHE A 142 -11.67 -6.82 6.92
N GLY A 143 -12.06 -6.47 8.14
CA GLY A 143 -12.79 -7.36 9.05
C GLY A 143 -11.90 -8.33 9.85
N LYS A 144 -12.39 -8.73 11.03
CA LYS A 144 -11.60 -9.52 12.00
C LYS A 144 -11.40 -10.96 11.52
N SER A 145 -10.15 -11.36 11.28
CA SER A 145 -9.78 -12.76 11.10
C SER A 145 -9.31 -13.40 12.41
N HIS A 146 -9.92 -14.52 12.80
CA HIS A 146 -9.46 -15.34 13.92
C HIS A 146 -8.13 -16.08 13.65
N GLN A 147 -7.57 -15.96 12.44
CA GLN A 147 -6.30 -16.57 12.02
C GLN A 147 -5.18 -15.54 11.80
N GLY A 148 -5.40 -14.29 12.24
CA GLY A 148 -4.44 -13.20 12.17
C GLY A 148 -4.14 -12.67 10.76
N ALA A 149 -3.32 -11.63 10.73
CA ALA A 149 -3.06 -10.83 9.55
C ALA A 149 -2.59 -11.63 8.33
N GLU A 150 -1.75 -12.67 8.49
CA GLU A 150 -1.23 -13.41 7.33
C GLU A 150 -2.32 -14.20 6.58
N SER A 151 -3.28 -14.80 7.31
CA SER A 151 -4.40 -15.52 6.71
C SER A 151 -5.38 -14.57 6.02
N MET A 152 -5.77 -13.48 6.70
CA MET A 152 -6.61 -12.42 6.11
C MET A 152 -5.99 -11.86 4.83
N ARG A 153 -4.70 -11.53 4.90
CA ARG A 153 -3.90 -11.04 3.79
C ARG A 153 -3.88 -12.00 2.60
N ARG A 154 -3.75 -13.31 2.86
CA ARG A 154 -3.77 -14.36 1.83
C ARG A 154 -5.16 -14.46 1.20
N HIS A 155 -6.22 -14.39 1.99
CA HIS A 155 -7.61 -14.37 1.52
C HIS A 155 -7.88 -13.18 0.58
N ILE A 156 -7.59 -11.94 1.01
CA ILE A 156 -7.80 -10.73 0.20
C ILE A 156 -7.04 -10.80 -1.13
N LEU A 157 -5.77 -11.25 -1.13
CA LEU A 157 -5.02 -11.37 -2.39
C LEU A 157 -5.55 -12.48 -3.31
N SER A 158 -5.97 -13.61 -2.75
CA SER A 158 -6.64 -14.67 -3.50
C SER A 158 -8.04 -14.29 -3.97
N TYR A 159 -8.66 -13.25 -3.40
CA TYR A 159 -9.91 -12.65 -3.87
C TYR A 159 -9.65 -11.66 -5.02
N VAL A 160 -8.89 -10.59 -4.74
CA VAL A 160 -8.61 -9.49 -5.69
C VAL A 160 -8.00 -9.99 -7.00
N PHE A 161 -7.09 -10.97 -6.96
CA PHE A 161 -6.40 -11.50 -8.15
C PHE A 161 -7.11 -12.70 -8.80
N GLN A 162 -8.37 -12.98 -8.50
CA GLN A 162 -9.19 -13.86 -9.34
C GLN A 162 -9.45 -13.22 -10.72
N PRO A 163 -9.63 -14.02 -11.78
CA PRO A 163 -10.00 -13.52 -13.10
C PRO A 163 -11.24 -12.62 -13.02
N GLY A 164 -11.13 -11.39 -13.54
CA GLY A 164 -12.21 -10.39 -13.52
C GLY A 164 -12.39 -9.59 -12.23
N PHE A 165 -11.79 -9.97 -11.09
CA PHE A 165 -12.03 -9.26 -9.82
C PHE A 165 -11.33 -7.90 -9.73
N VAL A 166 -10.11 -7.76 -10.25
CA VAL A 166 -9.43 -6.45 -10.33
C VAL A 166 -10.25 -5.39 -11.09
N PRO A 167 -10.72 -5.61 -12.33
CA PRO A 167 -11.52 -4.61 -13.04
C PRO A 167 -12.92 -4.44 -12.43
N TYR A 168 -13.51 -5.47 -11.81
CA TYR A 168 -14.77 -5.34 -11.05
C TYR A 168 -14.63 -4.37 -9.88
N LEU A 169 -13.63 -4.59 -9.01
CA LEU A 169 -13.34 -3.72 -7.87
C LEU A 169 -12.98 -2.30 -8.32
N TYR A 170 -12.15 -2.18 -9.37
CA TYR A 170 -11.79 -0.88 -9.94
C TYR A 170 -13.02 -0.10 -10.43
N ASN A 171 -13.90 -0.75 -11.21
CA ASN A 171 -15.11 -0.11 -11.75
C ASN A 171 -16.16 0.23 -10.68
N ASN A 172 -16.12 -0.41 -9.51
CA ASN A 172 -17.01 -0.09 -8.38
C ASN A 172 -16.46 1.04 -7.50
N TYR A 173 -15.14 1.17 -7.36
CA TYR A 173 -14.51 2.00 -6.32
C TYR A 173 -13.58 3.12 -6.81
N ALA A 174 -13.19 3.17 -8.08
CA ALA A 174 -12.29 4.22 -8.59
C ALA A 174 -12.86 5.64 -8.40
N ASP A 175 -14.15 5.83 -8.71
CA ASP A 175 -14.79 7.14 -8.61
C ASP A 175 -15.09 7.52 -7.15
N LEU A 176 -15.44 6.53 -6.30
CA LEU A 176 -15.53 6.74 -4.85
C LEU A 176 -14.17 7.16 -4.26
N PHE A 177 -13.07 6.53 -4.68
CA PHE A 177 -11.74 6.90 -4.22
C PHE A 177 -11.40 8.36 -4.57
N LEU A 178 -11.75 8.82 -5.78
CA LEU A 178 -11.53 10.19 -6.22
C LEU A 178 -12.41 11.20 -5.46
N ASP A 179 -13.67 10.84 -5.16
CA ASP A 179 -14.52 11.65 -4.27
C ASP A 179 -13.95 11.74 -2.85
N GLN A 180 -13.52 10.61 -2.27
CA GLN A 180 -12.87 10.60 -0.96
C GLN A 180 -11.51 11.33 -0.96
N LEU A 181 -10.85 11.46 -2.13
CA LEU A 181 -9.63 12.25 -2.31
C LEU A 181 -9.93 13.76 -2.38
N ARG A 182 -11.01 14.18 -3.07
CA ARG A 182 -11.53 15.56 -2.99
C ARG A 182 -11.90 15.94 -1.56
N GLU A 183 -12.61 15.08 -0.84
CA GLU A 183 -12.93 15.26 0.59
C GLU A 183 -11.66 15.36 1.45
N ALA A 184 -10.70 14.45 1.26
CA ALA A 184 -9.44 14.45 2.01
C ALA A 184 -8.57 15.70 1.74
N VAL A 185 -8.63 16.27 0.52
CA VAL A 185 -7.98 17.54 0.17
C VAL A 185 -8.71 18.71 0.84
N ALA A 186 -10.04 18.75 0.82
CA ALA A 186 -10.83 19.81 1.45
C ALA A 186 -10.71 19.83 2.99
N ASP A 187 -10.63 18.66 3.63
CA ASP A 187 -10.32 18.50 5.06
C ASP A 187 -8.88 18.96 5.41
N ALA A 188 -7.95 18.89 4.45
CA ALA A 188 -6.52 19.00 4.73
C ALA A 188 -6.08 20.44 5.02
N HIS A 189 -5.36 20.60 6.13
CA HIS A 189 -4.71 21.84 6.51
C HIS A 189 -3.18 21.67 6.57
N ARG A 190 -2.44 22.77 6.45
CA ARG A 190 -0.97 22.84 6.51
C ARG A 190 -0.49 24.13 7.18
N ASP A 191 0.64 24.02 7.87
CA ASP A 191 1.33 25.15 8.49
C ASP A 191 2.21 25.87 7.45
N TYR A 192 1.65 26.78 6.66
CA TYR A 192 2.38 27.59 5.67
C TYR A 192 3.17 28.72 6.32
N LYS A 193 4.33 29.06 5.76
CA LYS A 193 5.21 30.14 6.21
C LYS A 193 4.62 31.50 5.83
N THR A 194 4.51 32.40 6.81
CA THR A 194 4.02 33.77 6.62
C THR A 194 5.04 34.79 7.14
N ALA A 195 4.84 36.07 6.85
CA ALA A 195 5.69 37.16 7.37
C ALA A 195 5.74 37.25 8.92
N LYS A 196 4.87 36.54 9.64
CA LYS A 196 4.82 36.49 11.11
C LYS A 196 5.19 35.11 11.70
N GLY A 197 5.67 34.17 10.88
CA GLY A 197 6.04 32.82 11.31
C GLY A 197 5.35 31.75 10.47
N TYR A 198 4.39 31.04 11.06
CA TYR A 198 3.58 30.04 10.36
C TYR A 198 2.09 30.20 10.69
N SER A 199 1.24 29.99 9.70
CA SER A 199 -0.23 30.02 9.77
C SER A 199 -0.76 28.64 9.37
N SER A 200 -1.82 28.15 10.04
CA SER A 200 -2.46 26.88 9.66
C SER A 200 -3.65 27.20 8.75
N GLU A 201 -3.53 26.81 7.49
CA GLU A 201 -4.46 27.16 6.40
C GLU A 201 -4.89 25.87 5.67
N PRO A 202 -6.03 25.86 4.95
CA PRO A 202 -6.36 24.77 4.05
C PRO A 202 -5.24 24.51 3.02
N LEU A 203 -5.13 23.27 2.53
CA LEU A 203 -4.21 22.92 1.44
C LEU A 203 -4.54 23.77 0.20
N HIS A 204 -3.55 24.52 -0.31
CA HIS A 204 -3.76 25.41 -1.45
C HIS A 204 -4.04 24.60 -2.73
N ALA A 205 -4.80 25.17 -3.68
CA ALA A 205 -5.25 24.44 -4.88
C ALA A 205 -4.07 23.96 -5.76
N ASP A 206 -3.04 24.80 -5.94
CA ASP A 206 -1.83 24.46 -6.69
C ASP A 206 -1.05 23.31 -6.04
N ASP A 207 -1.05 23.24 -4.70
CA ASP A 207 -0.45 22.14 -3.95
C ASP A 207 -1.24 20.84 -4.10
N ALA A 208 -2.58 20.92 -4.10
CA ALA A 208 -3.43 19.77 -4.39
C ALA A 208 -3.20 19.25 -5.83
N ALA A 209 -3.12 20.14 -6.82
CA ALA A 209 -2.78 19.77 -8.19
C ALA A 209 -1.37 19.13 -8.28
N ALA A 210 -0.35 19.73 -7.65
CA ALA A 210 1.00 19.19 -7.61
C ALA A 210 1.08 17.80 -6.96
N MET A 211 0.32 17.56 -5.88
CA MET A 211 0.15 16.24 -5.28
C MET A 211 -0.47 15.25 -6.27
N LEU A 212 -1.58 15.62 -6.90
CA LEU A 212 -2.34 14.75 -7.80
C LEU A 212 -1.56 14.37 -9.06
N HIS A 213 -0.74 15.28 -9.61
CA HIS A 213 0.21 14.95 -10.69
C HIS A 213 1.29 13.95 -10.22
N GLN A 214 1.77 14.05 -8.98
CA GLN A 214 2.78 13.12 -8.44
C GLN A 214 2.18 11.74 -8.14
N ASP A 215 0.97 11.67 -7.59
CA ASP A 215 0.22 10.42 -7.40
C ASP A 215 -0.17 9.78 -8.75
N SER A 216 -0.57 10.60 -9.73
CA SER A 216 -0.82 10.18 -11.13
C SER A 216 0.41 9.57 -11.77
N ALA A 217 1.59 10.20 -11.61
CA ALA A 217 2.85 9.67 -12.11
C ALA A 217 3.20 8.34 -11.43
N LEU A 218 3.12 8.25 -10.10
CA LEU A 218 3.35 7.00 -9.36
C LEU A 218 2.45 5.86 -9.85
N ALA A 219 1.16 6.14 -10.12
CA ALA A 219 0.23 5.18 -10.69
C ALA A 219 0.63 4.74 -12.11
N ALA A 220 1.02 5.68 -12.99
CA ALA A 220 1.49 5.35 -14.35
C ALA A 220 2.74 4.47 -14.33
N GLU A 221 3.76 4.86 -13.58
CA GLU A 221 5.04 4.13 -13.55
C GLU A 221 4.89 2.74 -12.91
N ALA A 222 4.10 2.63 -11.83
CA ALA A 222 3.73 1.33 -11.26
C ALA A 222 2.99 0.47 -12.31
N GLY A 223 2.01 1.04 -13.02
CA GLY A 223 1.28 0.36 -14.10
C GLY A 223 2.21 -0.19 -15.19
N LYS A 224 3.17 0.61 -15.67
CA LYS A 224 4.20 0.17 -16.65
C LYS A 224 5.02 -1.01 -16.13
N ILE A 225 5.49 -0.95 -14.88
CA ILE A 225 6.27 -2.04 -14.28
C ILE A 225 5.42 -3.30 -14.15
N LEU A 226 4.15 -3.21 -13.70
CA LEU A 226 3.26 -4.36 -13.61
C LEU A 226 3.01 -5.02 -14.98
N ALA A 227 2.79 -4.22 -16.04
CA ALA A 227 2.62 -4.72 -17.40
C ALA A 227 3.90 -5.40 -17.94
N ALA A 228 5.07 -4.83 -17.67
CA ALA A 228 6.36 -5.44 -18.03
C ALA A 228 6.56 -6.79 -17.31
N VAL A 229 6.21 -6.86 -16.02
CA VAL A 229 6.33 -8.08 -15.21
C VAL A 229 5.34 -9.16 -15.64
N SER A 230 4.07 -8.81 -15.93
CA SER A 230 3.05 -9.79 -16.37
C SER A 230 3.34 -10.35 -17.77
N SER A 231 4.03 -9.59 -18.63
CA SER A 231 4.36 -9.99 -20.00
C SER A 231 5.75 -10.62 -20.17
N SER A 232 6.67 -10.43 -19.22
CA SER A 232 8.08 -10.86 -19.35
C SER A 232 8.47 -11.98 -18.40
N LYS A 233 8.53 -13.22 -18.93
CA LYS A 233 9.15 -14.37 -18.24
C LYS A 233 10.61 -14.15 -17.86
N GLU A 234 11.32 -13.24 -18.56
CA GLU A 234 12.69 -12.88 -18.20
C GLU A 234 12.73 -12.11 -16.88
N ILE A 235 11.81 -11.16 -16.66
CA ILE A 235 11.76 -10.37 -15.42
C ILE A 235 11.38 -11.29 -14.24
N THR A 236 10.39 -12.18 -14.40
CA THR A 236 10.02 -13.11 -13.32
C THR A 236 11.11 -14.14 -13.02
N ALA A 237 11.86 -14.61 -14.02
CA ALA A 237 13.03 -15.47 -13.82
C ALA A 237 14.19 -14.73 -13.11
N ARG A 238 14.45 -13.47 -13.45
CA ARG A 238 15.46 -12.65 -12.77
C ARG A 238 15.09 -12.36 -11.31
N VAL A 239 13.81 -12.15 -11.01
CA VAL A 239 13.33 -12.04 -9.60
C VAL A 239 13.53 -13.35 -8.85
N ALA A 240 13.24 -14.51 -9.47
CA ALA A 240 13.52 -15.80 -8.83
C ALA A 240 15.03 -16.02 -8.57
N ALA A 241 15.89 -15.53 -9.48
CA ALA A 241 17.34 -15.56 -9.30
C ALA A 241 17.83 -14.63 -8.16
N GLU A 242 17.25 -13.44 -7.99
CA GLU A 242 17.55 -12.57 -6.83
C GLU A 242 17.09 -13.22 -5.52
N GLN A 243 15.90 -13.81 -5.49
CA GLN A 243 15.40 -14.50 -4.29
C GLN A 243 16.30 -15.69 -3.90
N ALA A 244 16.84 -16.43 -4.89
CA ALA A 244 17.84 -17.46 -4.66
C ALA A 244 19.18 -16.88 -4.16
N ALA A 245 19.61 -15.71 -4.65
CA ALA A 245 20.80 -15.03 -4.15
C ALA A 245 20.62 -14.48 -2.72
N ALA A 246 19.46 -13.92 -2.38
CA ALA A 246 19.11 -13.52 -1.02
C ALA A 246 19.10 -14.71 -0.05
N ALA A 247 18.61 -15.88 -0.49
CA ALA A 247 18.70 -17.12 0.29
C ALA A 247 20.16 -17.57 0.49
N LYS A 248 21.06 -17.41 -0.51
CA LYS A 248 22.51 -17.65 -0.32
C LYS A 248 23.11 -16.71 0.72
N VAL A 249 22.72 -15.42 0.77
CA VAL A 249 23.20 -14.48 1.78
C VAL A 249 22.82 -14.95 3.18
N ALA A 250 21.55 -15.34 3.40
CA ALA A 250 21.12 -15.90 4.67
C ALA A 250 21.91 -17.16 5.05
N ALA A 251 22.10 -18.10 4.11
CA ALA A 251 22.88 -19.32 4.34
C ALA A 251 24.38 -19.03 4.59
N ALA A 252 24.94 -17.96 4.04
CA ALA A 252 26.31 -17.52 4.31
C ALA A 252 26.46 -17.02 5.75
N TYR A 253 25.54 -16.17 6.24
CA TYR A 253 25.52 -15.73 7.63
C TYR A 253 25.33 -16.89 8.62
N GLU A 254 24.34 -17.76 8.39
CA GLU A 254 24.11 -18.95 9.23
C GLU A 254 25.35 -19.87 9.27
N ARG A 255 26.05 -20.06 8.14
CA ARG A 255 27.31 -20.83 8.09
C ARG A 255 28.43 -20.18 8.89
N VAL A 256 28.57 -18.85 8.82
CA VAL A 256 29.60 -18.09 9.54
C VAL A 256 29.31 -18.09 11.05
N TRP A 257 28.06 -17.86 11.47
CA TRP A 257 27.67 -17.95 12.87
C TRP A 257 27.82 -19.36 13.44
N ALA A 258 27.38 -20.39 12.72
CA ALA A 258 27.55 -21.79 13.15
C ALA A 258 29.02 -22.28 13.17
N ALA A 259 29.96 -21.52 12.58
CA ALA A 259 31.40 -21.71 12.73
C ALA A 259 31.96 -20.91 13.93
N ALA A 260 31.48 -19.69 14.16
CA ALA A 260 31.81 -18.87 15.33
C ALA A 260 31.38 -19.54 16.65
N ASP A 261 30.13 -20.05 16.73
CA ASP A 261 29.57 -20.84 17.85
C ASP A 261 30.47 -22.02 18.27
N LYS A 262 31.29 -22.54 17.34
CA LYS A 262 32.17 -23.71 17.53
C LYS A 262 33.64 -23.34 17.67
N ASN A 263 33.98 -22.05 17.67
CA ASN A 263 35.35 -21.53 17.58
C ASN A 263 36.12 -22.09 16.37
N GLN A 264 35.44 -22.27 15.24
CA GLN A 264 35.94 -22.81 13.96
C GLN A 264 35.93 -21.75 12.84
N LEU A 265 36.01 -20.46 13.21
CA LEU A 265 35.91 -19.34 12.28
C LEU A 265 37.21 -19.19 11.46
N GLY A 266 37.21 -19.71 10.24
CA GLY A 266 38.32 -19.55 9.29
C GLY A 266 38.40 -18.14 8.67
N PRO A 267 39.57 -17.73 8.16
CA PRO A 267 39.80 -16.38 7.59
C PRO A 267 38.96 -16.08 6.32
N GLU A 268 38.36 -17.11 5.71
CA GLU A 268 37.48 -16.99 4.55
C GLU A 268 36.06 -16.52 4.89
N ALA A 269 35.66 -16.48 6.17
CA ALA A 269 34.30 -16.18 6.61
C ALA A 269 33.72 -14.89 5.99
N ASP A 270 34.46 -13.79 6.08
CA ASP A 270 34.07 -12.52 5.47
C ASP A 270 34.00 -12.60 3.93
N ALA A 271 34.87 -13.39 3.30
CA ALA A 271 34.89 -13.52 1.84
C ALA A 271 33.63 -14.25 1.34
N ILE A 272 33.16 -15.26 2.08
CA ILE A 272 31.90 -15.97 1.80
C ILE A 272 30.71 -15.00 1.87
N ILE A 273 30.63 -14.17 2.92
CA ILE A 273 29.56 -13.17 3.06
C ILE A 273 29.66 -12.09 1.96
N ARG A 274 30.84 -11.50 1.74
CA ARG A 274 31.05 -10.47 0.71
C ARG A 274 30.67 -10.96 -0.69
N LEU A 275 31.03 -12.20 -1.04
CA LEU A 275 30.67 -12.79 -2.34
C LEU A 275 29.16 -13.01 -2.46
N ALA A 276 28.50 -13.55 -1.43
CA ALA A 276 27.05 -13.76 -1.45
C ALA A 276 26.27 -12.43 -1.57
N VAL A 277 26.73 -11.37 -0.91
CA VAL A 277 26.16 -10.02 -1.02
C VAL A 277 26.38 -9.44 -2.43
N ALA A 278 27.58 -9.58 -2.99
CA ALA A 278 27.86 -9.13 -4.36
C ALA A 278 27.01 -9.86 -5.42
N ASP A 279 26.84 -11.19 -5.28
CA ASP A 279 25.92 -12.01 -6.09
C ASP A 279 24.49 -11.45 -6.04
N ARG A 280 24.00 -11.11 -4.84
CA ARG A 280 22.66 -10.56 -4.63
C ARG A 280 22.49 -9.18 -5.27
N GLU A 281 23.42 -8.26 -5.06
CA GLU A 281 23.31 -6.92 -5.65
C GLU A 281 23.45 -6.95 -7.18
N ALA A 282 24.27 -7.85 -7.73
CA ALA A 282 24.30 -8.11 -9.17
C ALA A 282 22.95 -8.62 -9.70
N ALA A 283 22.25 -9.48 -8.94
CA ALA A 283 20.91 -9.99 -9.28
C ALA A 283 19.82 -8.90 -9.15
N ARG A 284 19.80 -8.13 -8.05
CA ARG A 284 18.92 -6.96 -7.85
C ARG A 284 19.01 -5.99 -9.02
N ASN A 285 20.23 -5.58 -9.36
CA ASN A 285 20.50 -4.66 -10.47
C ASN A 285 20.20 -5.31 -11.83
N GLY A 286 20.25 -6.64 -11.92
CA GLY A 286 19.77 -7.41 -13.07
C GLY A 286 18.25 -7.35 -13.26
N VAL A 287 17.45 -7.38 -12.18
CA VAL A 287 16.00 -7.19 -12.23
C VAL A 287 15.66 -5.78 -12.73
N ILE A 288 16.27 -4.74 -12.13
CA ILE A 288 16.03 -3.34 -12.48
C ILE A 288 16.33 -3.09 -13.97
N ARG A 289 17.50 -3.50 -14.46
CA ARG A 289 17.85 -3.36 -15.89
C ARG A 289 16.86 -4.05 -16.83
N ALA A 290 16.33 -5.22 -16.45
CA ALA A 290 15.36 -5.93 -17.27
C ALA A 290 13.96 -5.28 -17.28
N VAL A 291 13.58 -4.59 -16.19
CA VAL A 291 12.38 -3.75 -16.14
C VAL A 291 12.56 -2.51 -17.02
N LEU A 292 13.64 -1.74 -16.81
CA LEU A 292 13.90 -0.52 -17.58
C LEU A 292 14.09 -0.77 -19.08
N ALA A 293 14.61 -1.94 -19.46
CA ALA A 293 14.68 -2.38 -20.87
C ALA A 293 13.31 -2.72 -21.50
N LYS A 294 12.23 -2.80 -20.71
CA LYS A 294 10.84 -2.99 -21.17
C LYS A 294 9.98 -1.74 -21.00
N THR A 295 10.20 -0.95 -19.95
CA THR A 295 9.41 0.25 -19.63
C THR A 295 9.99 1.54 -20.20
N GLY A 296 11.26 1.54 -20.59
CA GLY A 296 12.07 2.75 -20.72
C GLY A 296 12.52 3.30 -19.36
N PRO A 297 13.25 4.43 -19.33
CA PRO A 297 13.58 5.14 -18.10
C PRO A 297 12.32 5.58 -17.35
N LEU A 298 12.34 5.49 -16.01
CA LEU A 298 11.23 5.86 -15.14
C LEU A 298 11.68 6.91 -14.12
N PRO A 299 10.84 7.89 -13.75
CA PRO A 299 11.11 8.85 -12.68
C PRO A 299 10.91 8.23 -11.27
N LEU A 300 11.40 7.01 -11.06
CA LEU A 300 11.34 6.27 -9.79
C LEU A 300 12.75 5.87 -9.35
N GLU A 301 12.97 5.78 -8.04
CA GLU A 301 14.22 5.24 -7.48
C GLU A 301 14.34 3.73 -7.75
N ASP A 302 15.58 3.25 -7.95
CA ASP A 302 15.91 1.85 -8.22
C ASP A 302 15.28 0.86 -7.21
N ASP A 303 15.21 1.24 -5.93
CA ASP A 303 14.57 0.42 -4.89
C ASP A 303 13.05 0.30 -5.07
N GLU A 304 12.38 1.35 -5.54
CA GLU A 304 10.95 1.33 -5.81
C GLU A 304 10.63 0.52 -7.08
N VAL A 305 11.44 0.68 -8.12
CA VAL A 305 11.35 -0.14 -9.36
C VAL A 305 11.54 -1.63 -9.02
N PHE A 306 12.58 -1.96 -8.24
CA PHE A 306 12.84 -3.31 -7.76
C PHE A 306 11.72 -3.84 -6.85
N TYR A 307 11.21 -3.01 -5.94
CA TYR A 307 10.12 -3.37 -5.05
C TYR A 307 8.85 -3.74 -5.83
N ILE A 308 8.42 -2.91 -6.78
CA ILE A 308 7.23 -3.16 -7.61
C ILE A 308 7.44 -4.41 -8.50
N ALA A 309 8.65 -4.61 -9.04
CA ALA A 309 8.98 -5.79 -9.84
C ALA A 309 8.94 -7.09 -9.04
N THR A 310 9.56 -7.14 -7.86
CA THR A 310 9.52 -8.33 -6.98
C THR A 310 8.14 -8.57 -6.34
N TRP A 311 7.30 -7.53 -6.23
CA TRP A 311 5.89 -7.64 -5.85
C TRP A 311 5.07 -8.30 -6.96
N GLY A 312 5.22 -7.83 -8.21
CA GLY A 312 4.47 -8.33 -9.36
C GLY A 312 4.83 -9.77 -9.70
N ALA A 313 6.12 -10.11 -9.70
CA ALA A 313 6.60 -11.43 -10.13
C ALA A 313 6.05 -12.57 -9.26
N ARG A 314 5.80 -12.31 -7.96
CA ARG A 314 5.13 -13.27 -7.06
C ARG A 314 3.69 -13.58 -7.48
N ARG A 315 2.96 -12.66 -8.11
CA ARG A 315 1.61 -12.87 -8.68
C ARG A 315 1.66 -13.49 -10.06
N ALA A 316 2.57 -13.03 -10.92
CA ALA A 316 2.79 -13.61 -12.25
C ALA A 316 3.15 -15.11 -12.18
N ASN A 317 3.91 -15.51 -11.15
CA ASN A 317 4.27 -16.90 -10.88
C ASN A 317 3.22 -17.68 -10.06
N THR A 318 2.14 -17.04 -9.58
CA THR A 318 1.05 -17.72 -8.86
C THR A 318 -0.05 -18.15 -9.85
N PRO A 319 -0.45 -19.44 -9.91
CA PRO A 319 -1.50 -19.91 -10.82
C PRO A 319 -2.78 -19.08 -10.73
N GLY A 320 -3.33 -18.69 -11.89
CA GLY A 320 -4.54 -17.87 -12.01
C GLY A 320 -4.37 -16.36 -11.77
N GLN A 321 -3.27 -15.90 -11.15
CA GLN A 321 -3.12 -14.48 -10.75
C GLN A 321 -2.42 -13.57 -11.78
N SER A 322 -1.79 -14.13 -12.81
CA SER A 322 -1.07 -13.35 -13.82
C SER A 322 -1.99 -12.44 -14.65
N GLU A 323 -3.22 -12.89 -14.96
CA GLU A 323 -4.24 -12.07 -15.63
C GLU A 323 -4.70 -10.90 -14.75
N GLY A 324 -4.88 -11.15 -13.44
CA GLY A 324 -5.15 -10.12 -12.45
C GLY A 324 -4.02 -9.08 -12.35
N LEU A 325 -2.76 -9.49 -12.55
CA LEU A 325 -1.62 -8.57 -12.59
C LEU A 325 -1.65 -7.65 -13.83
N ALA A 326 -1.97 -8.21 -15.00
CA ALA A 326 -2.13 -7.44 -16.23
C ALA A 326 -3.34 -6.48 -16.16
N ALA A 327 -4.43 -6.92 -15.52
CA ALA A 327 -5.59 -6.07 -15.25
C ALA A 327 -5.25 -4.94 -14.27
N ALA A 328 -4.50 -5.22 -13.20
CA ALA A 328 -4.03 -4.20 -12.25
C ALA A 328 -3.14 -3.15 -12.92
N ALA A 329 -2.27 -3.57 -13.84
CA ALA A 329 -1.49 -2.65 -14.66
C ALA A 329 -2.38 -1.68 -15.45
N LYS A 330 -3.42 -2.19 -16.12
CA LYS A 330 -4.38 -1.35 -16.86
C LYS A 330 -5.18 -0.41 -15.95
N SER A 331 -5.67 -0.90 -14.80
CA SER A 331 -6.40 -0.08 -13.83
C SER A 331 -5.53 1.04 -13.24
N LEU A 332 -4.23 0.83 -13.03
CA LEU A 332 -3.32 1.89 -12.60
C LEU A 332 -3.07 2.95 -13.69
N THR A 333 -3.01 2.55 -14.97
CA THR A 333 -2.94 3.50 -16.09
C THR A 333 -4.22 4.34 -16.23
N ASP A 334 -5.40 3.74 -16.04
CA ASP A 334 -6.68 4.46 -16.04
C ASP A 334 -6.77 5.42 -14.84
N LEU A 335 -6.38 4.95 -13.64
CA LEU A 335 -6.36 5.77 -12.43
C LEU A 335 -5.39 6.95 -12.56
N SER A 336 -4.23 6.75 -13.18
CA SER A 336 -3.29 7.83 -13.49
C SER A 336 -3.95 8.91 -14.35
N GLY A 337 -4.70 8.53 -15.39
CA GLY A 337 -5.47 9.47 -16.21
C GLY A 337 -6.53 10.22 -15.41
N LYS A 338 -7.28 9.54 -14.53
CA LYS A 338 -8.28 10.18 -13.66
C LYS A 338 -7.66 11.13 -12.63
N LEU A 339 -6.52 10.76 -12.03
CA LEU A 339 -5.76 11.61 -11.10
C LEU A 339 -5.18 12.84 -11.80
N ALA A 340 -4.70 12.70 -13.04
CA ALA A 340 -4.27 13.84 -13.85
C ALA A 340 -5.44 14.79 -14.18
N GLY A 341 -6.59 14.26 -14.59
CA GLY A 341 -7.80 15.08 -14.80
C GLY A 341 -8.22 15.83 -13.53
N LEU A 342 -8.18 15.18 -12.37
CA LEU A 342 -8.45 15.82 -11.08
C LEU A 342 -7.40 16.89 -10.72
N ALA A 343 -6.13 16.72 -11.11
CA ALA A 343 -5.11 17.76 -10.94
C ALA A 343 -5.45 19.03 -11.75
N GLU A 344 -5.89 18.88 -13.01
CA GLU A 344 -6.35 20.00 -13.85
C GLU A 344 -7.63 20.66 -13.30
N GLU A 345 -8.55 19.90 -12.68
CA GLU A 345 -9.69 20.48 -11.94
C GLU A 345 -9.21 21.43 -10.84
N TYR A 346 -8.21 21.04 -10.03
CA TYR A 346 -7.65 21.91 -8.98
C TYR A 346 -6.86 23.10 -9.56
N ALA A 347 -6.00 22.87 -10.56
CA ALA A 347 -5.20 23.93 -11.19
C ALA A 347 -6.04 24.99 -11.93
N SER A 348 -7.21 24.60 -12.44
CA SER A 348 -8.19 25.53 -13.04
C SER A 348 -9.15 26.17 -12.03
N GLY A 349 -8.98 25.91 -10.73
CA GLY A 349 -9.82 26.42 -9.64
C GLY A 349 -11.21 25.77 -9.52
N GLN A 350 -11.51 24.75 -10.32
CA GLN A 350 -12.81 24.06 -10.33
C GLN A 350 -12.92 22.97 -9.26
N GLY A 351 -11.78 22.39 -8.84
CA GLY A 351 -11.70 21.39 -7.77
C GLY A 351 -11.81 21.97 -6.35
N ALA A 352 -11.76 23.30 -6.20
CA ALA A 352 -11.98 23.95 -4.91
C ALA A 352 -13.45 23.77 -4.50
N ALA A 353 -13.68 23.08 -3.36
CA ALA A 353 -15.01 22.95 -2.79
C ALA A 353 -15.66 24.34 -2.59
N PRO A 354 -16.98 24.50 -2.86
CA PRO A 354 -17.63 25.80 -2.81
C PRO A 354 -17.44 26.42 -1.42
N SER A 355 -16.75 27.56 -1.39
CA SER A 355 -16.38 28.25 -0.13
C SER A 355 -17.62 28.43 0.74
N SER A 356 -17.58 27.86 1.94
CA SER A 356 -18.63 27.99 2.95
C SER A 356 -18.87 29.47 3.24
N ALA A 357 -19.89 30.04 2.59
CA ALA A 357 -20.14 31.47 2.62
C ALA A 357 -20.23 31.94 4.08
N PRO A 358 -19.51 32.99 4.48
CA PRO A 358 -19.44 33.40 5.87
C PRO A 358 -20.84 33.69 6.37
N ALA A 359 -21.28 32.95 7.40
CA ALA A 359 -22.62 33.06 7.95
C ALA A 359 -22.91 34.52 8.29
N GLN A 360 -23.91 35.10 7.62
CA GLN A 360 -24.25 36.50 7.83
C GLN A 360 -24.64 36.70 9.31
N PRO A 361 -24.08 37.71 10.00
CA PRO A 361 -24.46 37.98 11.37
C PRO A 361 -25.93 38.37 11.41
N ASP A 362 -26.72 37.62 12.18
CA ASP A 362 -28.16 37.80 12.29
C ASP A 362 -28.50 39.24 12.71
N LYS A 363 -29.25 39.94 11.86
CA LYS A 363 -29.74 41.31 12.10
C LYS A 363 -31.21 41.29 12.53
N THR A 364 -31.50 40.50 13.54
CA THR A 364 -32.74 40.60 14.33
C THR A 364 -32.40 40.93 15.79
N GLN A 365 -33.14 41.80 16.48
CA GLN A 365 -34.09 42.83 16.01
C GLN A 365 -34.14 43.94 17.08
N GLY A 366 -34.40 45.20 16.68
CA GLY A 366 -34.38 46.32 17.62
C GLY A 366 -35.35 47.45 17.28
N ALA A 367 -36.65 47.25 17.53
CA ALA A 367 -37.66 48.30 17.60
C ALA A 367 -38.99 47.77 18.20
N GLY A 368 -39.63 48.55 19.08
CA GLY A 368 -41.05 48.42 19.44
C GLY A 368 -41.36 47.56 20.68
N GLY A 369 -41.55 48.23 21.83
CA GLY A 369 -41.91 47.63 23.13
C GLY A 369 -41.71 48.62 24.26
#